data_AF-A0A832DKX2-F1
#
_entry.id   AF-A0A832DKX2-F1
#
_cell.length_a   1.000
_cell.length_b   1.000
_cell.length_c   1.000
_cell.angle_alpha   90.00
_cell.angle_beta   90.00
_cell.angle_gamma   90.00
#
_symmetry.space_group_name_H-M   'P 1'
#
loop_
_entity.id
_entity.type
_entity.pdbx_description
1 polymer ?
#
loop_
_entity_poly.entity_id
_entity_poly.type
_entity_poly.pdbx_seq_one_letter_code
_entity_poly.pdbx_strand_id
1 'polypeptide(L)'
;MTKKEFVEYWKNKLISEGIKTFPDDFLDNVETLQKKIPAKTLILGSELFGTFEVITTDGEVITQAENYIEAKYYVYASQKRNSEMKFPVDKNHIPLIVKKYEQYIDNIITEVTKDFRKSFQDTKEINPVSEILKALNLVRY
;
A
#
# COMPACT_ATOMS: atom_id res chain seq x y z
N MET A 1 -26.72 12.76 -1.45
CA MET A 1 -25.73 11.74 -1.05
C MET A 1 -25.11 12.16 0.27
N THR A 2 -25.11 11.29 1.27
CA THR A 2 -24.42 11.49 2.55
C THR A 2 -22.95 11.05 2.44
N LYS A 3 -22.11 11.47 3.39
CA LYS A 3 -20.70 11.02 3.45
C LYS A 3 -20.59 9.50 3.53
N LYS A 4 -21.46 8.85 4.31
CA LYS A 4 -21.50 7.38 4.45
C LYS A 4 -21.82 6.69 3.12
N GLU A 5 -22.80 7.21 2.39
CA GLU A 5 -23.15 6.71 1.05
C GLU A 5 -21.99 6.88 0.07
N PHE A 6 -21.27 8.00 0.14
CA PHE A 6 -20.09 8.25 -0.71
C PHE A 6 -18.95 7.26 -0.44
N VAL A 7 -18.65 6.99 0.83
CA VAL A 7 -17.63 6.00 1.22
C VAL A 7 -18.00 4.62 0.71
N GLU A 8 -19.25 4.21 0.89
CA GLU A 8 -19.72 2.89 0.46
C GLU A 8 -19.71 2.75 -1.07
N TYR A 9 -20.13 3.79 -1.79
CA TYR A 9 -20.03 3.85 -3.25
C TYR A 9 -18.59 3.64 -3.74
N TRP A 10 -17.62 4.40 -3.22
CA TRP A 10 -16.24 4.30 -3.66
C TRP A 10 -15.57 2.98 -3.30
N LYS A 11 -15.87 2.41 -2.13
CA LYS A 11 -15.43 1.06 -1.76
C LYS A 11 -15.91 0.03 -2.78
N ASN A 12 -17.21 0.02 -3.06
CA ASN A 12 -17.80 -0.98 -3.96
C ASN A 12 -17.31 -0.80 -5.40
N LYS A 13 -17.15 0.43 -5.86
CA LYS A 13 -16.57 0.74 -7.16
C LYS A 13 -15.14 0.17 -7.28
N LEU A 14 -14.25 0.49 -6.35
CA LEU A 14 -12.87 0.01 -6.38
C LEU A 14 -12.79 -1.52 -6.31
N ILE A 15 -13.63 -2.15 -5.48
CA ILE A 15 -13.74 -3.62 -5.41
C ILE A 15 -14.18 -4.19 -6.77
N SER A 16 -15.19 -3.60 -7.42
CA SER A 16 -15.69 -4.06 -8.71
C SER A 16 -14.69 -3.88 -9.86
N GLU A 17 -13.84 -2.86 -9.80
CA GLU A 17 -12.79 -2.58 -10.78
C GLU A 17 -11.56 -3.50 -10.63
N GLY A 18 -11.47 -4.26 -9.51
CA GLY A 18 -10.37 -5.17 -9.23
C GLY A 18 -9.17 -4.44 -8.64
N ILE A 19 -9.19 -4.22 -7.33
CA ILE A 19 -8.10 -3.55 -6.61
C ILE A 19 -6.80 -4.34 -6.80
N LYS A 20 -5.80 -3.67 -7.38
CA LYS A 20 -4.45 -4.24 -7.53
C LYS A 20 -3.83 -4.56 -6.17
N THR A 21 -3.17 -5.69 -6.12
CA THR A 21 -2.49 -6.27 -4.97
C THR A 21 -0.98 -6.14 -5.12
N PHE A 22 -0.33 -5.67 -4.06
CA PHE A 22 1.12 -5.57 -4.02
C PHE A 22 1.73 -6.84 -3.41
N PRO A 23 2.84 -7.37 -3.95
CA PRO A 23 3.56 -6.89 -5.14
C PRO A 23 3.03 -7.51 -6.45
N ASP A 24 2.15 -8.51 -6.38
CA ASP A 24 1.79 -9.39 -7.50
C ASP A 24 1.39 -8.65 -8.79
N ASP A 25 0.54 -7.63 -8.69
CA ASP A 25 0.04 -6.86 -9.85
C ASP A 25 1.02 -5.79 -10.35
N PHE A 26 2.24 -5.76 -9.81
CA PHE A 26 3.28 -4.76 -10.12
C PHE A 26 4.62 -5.40 -10.54
N LEU A 27 4.71 -6.74 -10.55
CA LEU A 27 5.90 -7.53 -10.88
C LEU A 27 5.99 -7.89 -12.38
N ASP A 28 5.78 -6.92 -13.26
CA ASP A 28 5.76 -7.14 -14.72
C ASP A 28 7.11 -7.67 -15.25
N ASN A 29 7.15 -8.95 -15.64
CA ASN A 29 8.34 -9.64 -16.20
C ASN A 29 9.59 -9.60 -15.30
N VAL A 30 9.41 -9.54 -13.99
CA VAL A 30 10.51 -9.56 -13.02
C VAL A 30 10.69 -10.99 -12.50
N GLU A 31 11.92 -11.48 -12.51
CA GLU A 31 12.25 -12.76 -11.87
C GLU A 31 12.13 -12.61 -10.35
N THR A 32 11.40 -13.52 -9.71
CA THR A 32 11.13 -13.46 -8.28
C THR A 32 11.46 -14.76 -7.57
N LEU A 33 11.92 -14.64 -6.34
CA LEU A 33 11.97 -15.73 -5.37
C LEU A 33 10.79 -15.62 -4.39
N GLN A 34 10.40 -16.75 -3.81
CA GLN A 34 9.45 -16.76 -2.70
C GLN A 34 10.19 -16.49 -1.39
N LYS A 35 9.81 -15.43 -0.68
CA LYS A 35 10.38 -15.07 0.61
C LYS A 35 9.34 -15.29 1.72
N LYS A 36 9.69 -16.10 2.71
CA LYS A 36 8.86 -16.28 3.91
C LYS A 36 8.87 -15.01 4.75
N ILE A 37 7.71 -14.59 5.19
CA ILE A 37 7.48 -13.48 6.10
C ILE A 37 6.42 -13.89 7.14
N PRO A 38 6.35 -13.24 8.30
CA PRO A 38 5.22 -13.46 9.19
C PRO A 38 3.89 -13.09 8.52
N ALA A 39 2.84 -13.85 8.80
CA ALA A 39 1.46 -13.52 8.41
C ALA A 39 0.89 -12.35 9.26
N LYS A 40 1.64 -11.25 9.35
CA LYS A 40 1.35 -10.04 10.12
C LYS A 40 1.59 -8.82 9.24
N THR A 41 0.95 -7.71 9.59
CA THR A 41 1.30 -6.41 8.98
C THR A 41 2.69 -6.00 9.48
N LEU A 42 3.54 -5.60 8.55
CA LEU A 42 4.86 -5.06 8.84
C LEU A 42 4.82 -3.54 8.80
N ILE A 43 5.68 -2.91 9.58
CA ILE A 43 5.88 -1.46 9.63
C ILE A 43 7.37 -1.15 9.60
N LEU A 44 7.69 0.11 9.30
CA LEU A 44 9.06 0.61 9.38
C LEU A 44 9.48 0.72 10.86
N GLY A 45 10.64 0.15 11.18
CA GLY A 45 11.32 0.31 12.45
C GLY A 45 12.35 1.43 12.41
N SER A 46 13.43 1.27 13.16
CA SER A 46 14.51 2.27 13.22
C SER A 46 15.36 2.31 11.94
N GLU A 47 15.90 3.49 11.65
CA GLU A 47 16.92 3.70 10.63
C GLU A 47 18.30 3.71 11.29
N LEU A 48 19.23 2.93 10.72
CA LEU A 48 20.60 2.79 11.20
C LEU A 48 21.53 2.73 10.00
N PHE A 49 22.37 3.75 9.84
CA PHE A 49 23.39 3.83 8.78
C PHE A 49 22.82 3.67 7.36
N GLY A 50 21.65 4.28 7.08
CA GLY A 50 20.99 4.23 5.78
C GLY A 50 20.17 2.97 5.50
N THR A 51 20.23 1.98 6.40
CA THR A 51 19.39 0.79 6.37
C THR A 51 18.19 0.96 7.30
N PHE A 52 17.11 0.23 7.02
CA PHE A 52 15.84 0.38 7.73
C PHE A 52 15.39 -0.96 8.28
N GLU A 53 15.08 -1.01 9.56
CA GLU A 53 14.40 -2.17 10.12
C GLU A 53 12.97 -2.26 9.56
N VAL A 54 12.54 -3.49 9.31
CA VAL A 54 11.16 -3.83 9.07
C VAL A 54 10.71 -4.73 10.21
N ILE A 55 9.73 -4.25 10.96
CA ILE A 55 9.27 -4.88 12.20
C ILE A 55 7.80 -5.28 12.07
N THR A 56 7.34 -6.20 12.90
CA THR A 56 5.92 -6.46 13.08
C THR A 56 5.28 -5.36 13.94
N THR A 57 3.94 -5.30 13.98
CA THR A 57 3.21 -4.37 14.85
C THR A 57 3.44 -4.60 16.35
N ASP A 58 3.93 -5.77 16.76
CA ASP A 58 4.34 -6.11 18.13
C ASP A 58 5.83 -5.85 18.41
N GLY A 59 6.58 -5.29 17.46
CA GLY A 59 7.96 -4.84 17.64
C GLY A 59 9.04 -5.88 17.34
N GLU A 60 8.68 -7.03 16.76
CA GLU A 60 9.65 -8.06 16.36
C GLU A 60 10.35 -7.65 15.06
N VAL A 61 11.69 -7.65 15.05
CA VAL A 61 12.49 -7.35 13.85
C VAL A 61 12.46 -8.52 12.89
N ILE A 62 11.98 -8.28 11.66
CA ILE A 62 11.83 -9.30 10.62
C ILE A 62 12.99 -9.28 9.65
N THR A 63 13.43 -8.09 9.25
CA THR A 63 14.57 -7.93 8.33
C THR A 63 15.12 -6.52 8.43
N GLN A 64 16.34 -6.35 7.95
CA GLN A 64 16.96 -5.05 7.71
C GLN A 64 16.99 -4.83 6.19
N ALA A 65 16.30 -3.81 5.72
CA ALA A 65 16.27 -3.40 4.31
C ALA A 65 17.44 -2.46 4.01
N GLU A 66 18.04 -2.59 2.83
CA GLU A 66 19.24 -1.83 2.46
C GLU A 66 18.98 -0.32 2.30
N ASN A 67 17.73 0.04 2.05
CA ASN A 67 17.29 1.41 1.92
C ASN A 67 15.78 1.52 2.16
N TYR A 68 15.30 2.77 2.22
CA TYR A 68 13.92 3.09 2.50
C TYR A 68 12.92 2.50 1.48
N ILE A 69 13.32 2.40 0.21
CA ILE A 69 12.46 1.90 -0.88
C ILE A 69 12.30 0.38 -0.78
N GLU A 70 13.36 -0.34 -0.44
CA GLU A 70 13.26 -1.76 -0.12
C GLU A 70 12.39 -1.98 1.13
N ALA A 71 12.53 -1.15 2.17
CA ALA A 71 11.71 -1.26 3.37
C ALA A 71 10.20 -1.10 3.06
N LYS A 72 9.86 -0.10 2.22
CA LYS A 72 8.50 0.10 1.70
C LYS A 72 7.96 -1.14 0.99
N TYR A 73 8.78 -1.84 0.21
CA TYR A 73 8.37 -3.07 -0.47
C TYR A 73 7.85 -4.11 0.53
N TYR A 74 8.60 -4.39 1.61
CA TYR A 74 8.17 -5.35 2.64
C TYR A 74 6.86 -4.92 3.29
N VAL A 75 6.75 -3.64 3.63
CA VAL A 75 5.56 -3.09 4.28
C VAL A 75 4.33 -3.22 3.38
N TYR A 76 4.43 -2.84 2.09
CA TYR A 76 3.34 -2.95 1.13
C TYR A 76 2.96 -4.42 0.85
N ALA A 77 3.93 -5.32 0.75
CA ALA A 77 3.68 -6.75 0.53
C ALA A 77 2.98 -7.43 1.72
N SER A 78 3.22 -6.93 2.94
CA SER A 78 2.64 -7.49 4.16
C SER A 78 1.16 -7.16 4.38
N GLN A 79 0.56 -6.25 3.61
CA GLN A 79 -0.80 -5.76 3.87
C GLN A 79 -1.88 -6.86 3.75
N LYS A 80 -1.61 -7.90 2.96
CA LYS A 80 -2.48 -9.09 2.85
C LYS A 80 -2.24 -10.14 3.93
N ARG A 81 -1.20 -9.98 4.76
CA ARG A 81 -0.82 -10.91 5.85
C ARG A 81 -0.61 -12.34 5.36
N ASN A 82 -0.10 -12.49 4.15
CA ASN A 82 0.35 -13.78 3.65
C ASN A 82 1.69 -14.13 4.31
N SER A 83 1.93 -15.42 4.58
CA SER A 83 3.19 -15.91 5.14
C SER A 83 4.35 -15.96 4.12
N GLU A 84 4.06 -15.59 2.88
CA GLU A 84 4.98 -15.62 1.76
C GLU A 84 4.73 -14.39 0.89
N MET A 85 5.80 -13.85 0.31
CA MET A 85 5.75 -12.80 -0.68
C MET A 85 6.72 -13.09 -1.82
N LYS A 86 6.35 -12.70 -3.03
CA LYS A 86 7.28 -12.64 -4.16
C LYS A 86 8.24 -11.48 -3.94
N PHE A 87 9.53 -11.74 -4.08
CA PHE A 87 10.58 -10.75 -3.94
C PHE A 87 11.48 -10.77 -5.18
N PRO A 88 11.80 -9.62 -5.80
CA PRO A 88 12.67 -9.57 -6.97
C PRO A 88 14.04 -10.18 -6.66
N VAL A 89 14.54 -11.02 -7.57
CA VAL A 89 15.93 -11.52 -7.48
C VAL A 89 16.91 -10.36 -7.68
N ASP A 90 16.67 -9.53 -8.69
CA ASP A 90 17.38 -8.26 -8.87
C ASP A 90 16.65 -7.11 -8.15
N LYS A 91 17.26 -6.63 -7.06
CA LYS A 91 16.73 -5.51 -6.26
C LYS A 91 16.64 -4.19 -7.02
N ASN A 92 17.32 -4.04 -8.17
CA ASN A 92 17.21 -2.85 -9.02
C ASN A 92 15.79 -2.63 -9.57
N HIS A 93 14.94 -3.68 -9.58
CA HIS A 93 13.54 -3.55 -9.96
C HIS A 93 12.65 -2.95 -8.87
N ILE A 94 13.05 -3.05 -7.59
CA ILE A 94 12.23 -2.65 -6.44
C ILE A 94 11.78 -1.17 -6.54
N PRO A 95 12.63 -0.19 -6.89
CA PRO A 95 12.20 1.21 -7.00
C PRO A 95 11.08 1.43 -8.01
N LEU A 96 11.13 0.75 -9.16
CA LEU A 96 10.10 0.90 -10.18
C LEU A 96 8.78 0.25 -9.71
N ILE A 97 8.84 -0.92 -9.08
CA ILE A 97 7.67 -1.64 -8.56
C ILE A 97 6.97 -0.80 -7.48
N VAL A 98 7.73 -0.29 -6.52
CA VAL A 98 7.24 0.60 -5.46
C VAL A 98 6.63 1.87 -6.06
N LYS A 99 7.31 2.51 -7.01
CA LYS A 99 6.81 3.72 -7.69
C LYS A 99 5.48 3.47 -8.41
N LYS A 100 5.34 2.36 -9.14
CA LYS A 100 4.09 2.02 -9.85
C LYS A 100 2.93 1.85 -8.86
N TYR A 101 3.18 1.21 -7.71
CA TYR A 101 2.18 1.06 -6.67
C TYR A 101 1.79 2.40 -6.04
N GLU A 102 2.76 3.23 -5.67
CA GLU A 102 2.49 4.55 -5.10
C GLU A 102 1.71 5.45 -6.06
N GLN A 103 2.05 5.42 -7.35
CA GLN A 103 1.28 6.11 -8.40
C GLN A 103 -0.15 5.60 -8.52
N TYR A 104 -0.36 4.29 -8.39
CA TYR A 104 -1.70 3.70 -8.38
C TYR A 104 -2.54 4.22 -7.20
N ILE A 105 -1.96 4.28 -5.99
CA ILE A 105 -2.65 4.85 -4.82
C ILE A 105 -2.90 6.36 -4.99
N ASP A 106 -1.93 7.10 -5.52
CA ASP A 106 -2.06 8.55 -5.79
C ASP A 106 -3.19 8.86 -6.76
N ASN A 107 -3.37 8.02 -7.79
CA ASN A 107 -4.48 8.14 -8.72
C ASN A 107 -5.83 7.93 -8.03
N ILE A 108 -5.96 6.89 -7.19
CA ILE A 108 -7.17 6.67 -6.39
C ILE A 108 -7.46 7.89 -5.50
N ILE A 109 -6.45 8.39 -4.79
CA ILE A 109 -6.59 9.57 -3.92
C ILE A 109 -7.09 10.77 -4.72
N THR A 110 -6.51 11.00 -5.89
CA THR A 110 -6.86 12.12 -6.78
C THR A 110 -8.30 12.01 -7.27
N GLU A 111 -8.73 10.83 -7.71
CA GLU A 111 -10.08 10.60 -8.21
C GLU A 111 -11.14 10.75 -7.11
N VAL A 112 -10.94 10.09 -5.97
CA VAL A 112 -11.84 10.18 -4.81
C VAL A 112 -11.95 11.62 -4.34
N THR A 113 -10.83 12.33 -4.23
CA THR A 113 -10.81 13.74 -3.79
C THR A 113 -11.53 14.65 -4.76
N LYS A 114 -11.31 14.46 -6.07
CA LYS A 114 -11.98 15.22 -7.12
C LYS A 114 -13.49 14.99 -7.09
N ASP A 115 -13.92 13.76 -6.92
CA ASP A 115 -15.34 13.41 -6.88
C ASP A 115 -16.03 13.88 -5.59
N PHE A 116 -15.33 13.80 -4.46
CA PHE A 116 -15.80 14.33 -3.17
C PHE A 116 -16.03 15.84 -3.27
N ARG A 117 -15.07 16.61 -3.80
CA ARG A 117 -15.19 18.07 -3.99
C ARG A 117 -16.36 18.46 -4.89
N LYS A 118 -16.71 17.62 -5.88
CA LYS A 118 -17.87 17.85 -6.73
C LYS A 118 -19.19 17.55 -6.01
N SER A 119 -19.21 16.51 -5.20
CA SER A 119 -20.42 16.02 -4.53
C SER A 119 -20.80 16.80 -3.28
N PHE A 120 -19.82 17.42 -2.61
CA PHE A 120 -19.97 18.08 -1.31
C PHE A 120 -19.48 19.54 -1.36
N GLN A 121 -19.82 20.26 -2.43
CA GLN A 121 -19.54 21.69 -2.55
C GLN A 121 -20.09 22.44 -1.32
N ASP A 122 -19.28 23.36 -0.78
CA ASP A 122 -19.63 24.22 0.37
C ASP A 122 -19.92 23.52 1.71
N THR A 123 -19.54 22.25 1.86
CA THR A 123 -19.61 21.54 3.14
C THR A 123 -18.33 21.69 3.97
N LYS A 124 -18.46 21.63 5.31
CA LYS A 124 -17.31 21.46 6.23
C LYS A 124 -16.89 19.99 6.36
N GLU A 125 -17.42 19.10 5.53
CA GLU A 125 -17.16 17.67 5.61
C GLU A 125 -15.71 17.36 5.23
N ILE A 126 -15.06 16.55 6.07
CA ILE A 126 -13.68 16.13 5.82
C ILE A 126 -13.68 15.04 4.76
N ASN A 127 -12.83 15.19 3.75
CA ASN A 127 -12.61 14.22 2.68
C ASN A 127 -12.33 12.81 3.26
N PRO A 128 -13.17 11.80 2.96
CA PRO A 128 -13.05 10.47 3.53
C PRO A 128 -12.05 9.56 2.81
N VAL A 129 -11.18 10.08 1.94
CA VAL A 129 -10.23 9.25 1.18
C VAL A 129 -9.40 8.32 2.06
N SER A 130 -8.95 8.78 3.24
CA SER A 130 -8.19 7.94 4.17
C SER A 130 -9.02 6.82 4.81
N GLU A 131 -10.32 7.05 5.01
CA GLU A 131 -11.27 6.04 5.48
C GLU A 131 -11.47 4.96 4.43
N ILE A 132 -11.63 5.35 3.16
CA ILE A 132 -11.78 4.44 2.03
C ILE A 132 -10.52 3.57 1.86
N LEU A 133 -9.32 4.17 1.85
CA LEU A 133 -8.07 3.42 1.71
C LEU A 133 -7.86 2.43 2.86
N LYS A 134 -8.11 2.84 4.11
CA LYS A 134 -8.02 1.96 5.29
C LYS A 134 -9.00 0.80 5.20
N ALA A 135 -10.24 1.04 4.77
CA ALA A 135 -11.25 -0.02 4.62
C ALA A 135 -10.85 -1.07 3.57
N LEU A 136 -9.98 -0.71 2.63
CA LEU A 136 -9.49 -1.58 1.55
C LEU A 136 -8.08 -2.12 1.80
N ASN A 137 -7.50 -1.87 2.98
CA ASN A 137 -6.10 -2.19 3.33
C ASN A 137 -5.08 -1.66 2.30
N LEU A 138 -5.34 -0.46 1.78
CA LEU A 138 -4.44 0.27 0.89
C LEU A 138 -3.64 1.28 1.70
N VAL A 139 -2.30 1.20 1.61
CA VAL A 139 -1.39 2.04 2.38
C VAL A 139 -0.35 2.67 1.46
N ARG A 140 0.02 3.92 1.76
CA ARG A 140 1.09 4.67 1.11
C ARG A 140 1.93 5.33 2.20
N TYR A 141 3.24 5.07 2.20
CA TYR A 141 4.23 5.66 3.11
C TYR A 141 4.97 6.83 2.47
#